data_AF-A0A847X435-F1
#
_entry.id   AF-A0A847X435-F1
#
_cell.length_a   1.000
_cell.length_b   1.000
_cell.length_c   1.000
_cell.angle_alpha   90.00
_cell.angle_beta   90.00
_cell.angle_gamma   90.00
#
_symmetry.space_group_name_H-M   'P 1'
#
loop_
_entity.id
_entity.type
_entity.pdbx_description
1 polymer ?
#
loop_
_entity_poly.entity_id
_entity_poly.type
_entity_poly.pdbx_seq_one_letter_code
_entity_poly.pdbx_strand_id
1 'polypeptide(L)' 'QQVCEILVDGGIKGIWNFAPIDLKLPKKVVLENVHLDESLYTLTYYMNNLKDYPGVK' A
#
# COMPACT_ATOMS: atom_id res chain seq x y z
N GLN A 1 11.75 -6.31 -4.50
CA GLN A 1 11.94 -7.77 -4.41
C GLN A 1 13.10 -8.17 -3.48
N GLN A 2 14.35 -7.74 -3.70
CA GLN A 2 15.51 -8.18 -2.88
C GLN A 2 15.35 -7.99 -1.36
N VAL A 3 14.87 -6.82 -0.91
CA VAL A 3 14.63 -6.56 0.53
C VAL A 3 13.55 -7.49 1.10
N CYS A 4 12.51 -7.78 0.33
CA CYS A 4 11.44 -8.69 0.72
C CYS A 4 11.98 -10.12 0.96
N GLU A 5 12.86 -10.62 0.09
CA GLU A 5 13.47 -11.95 0.22
C GLU A 5 14.28 -12.07 1.51
N ILE A 6 15.11 -11.07 1.83
CA ILE A 6 15.89 -11.03 3.08
C ILE A 6 14.97 -11.09 4.31
N LEU A 7 13.86 -10.34 4.29
CA LEU A 7 12.89 -10.32 5.39
C LEU A 7 12.21 -11.69 5.55
N VAL A 8 11.81 -12.31 4.44
CA VAL A 8 11.18 -13.64 4.41
C VAL A 8 12.14 -14.71 4.96
N ASP A 9 13.40 -14.69 4.55
CA ASP A 9 14.43 -15.61 5.06
C ASP A 9 14.70 -15.39 6.55
N GLY A 10 14.53 -14.15 7.04
CA GLY A 10 14.55 -13.80 8.46
C GLY A 10 13.34 -14.30 9.27
N GLY A 11 12.37 -14.97 8.63
CA GLY A 11 11.27 -15.65 9.32
C GLY A 11 10.03 -14.78 9.61
N ILE A 12 9.96 -13.57 9.04
CA ILE A 12 8.78 -12.69 9.18
C ILE A 12 7.52 -13.36 8.64
N LYS A 13 6.36 -12.95 9.15
CA LYS A 13 5.04 -13.51 8.78
C LYS A 13 4.13 -12.54 8.05
N GLY A 14 4.50 -11.26 8.01
CA GLY A 14 3.72 -10.22 7.36
C GLY A 14 4.60 -9.12 6.79
N ILE A 15 4.22 -8.58 5.63
CA ILE A 15 4.80 -7.40 5.02
C ILE A 15 3.70 -6.37 4.79
N TRP A 16 3.97 -5.14 5.21
CA TRP A 16 3.18 -3.98 4.86
C TRP A 16 3.94 -3.16 3.83
N ASN A 17 3.50 -3.22 2.58
CA ASN A 17 4.23 -2.73 1.43
C ASN A 17 3.68 -1.38 0.96
N PHE A 18 4.49 -0.34 1.11
CA PHE A 18 4.22 1.00 0.58
C PHE A 18 4.94 1.29 -0.75
N ALA A 19 5.78 0.36 -1.21
CA ALA A 19 6.46 0.55 -2.48
C ALA A 19 5.47 0.28 -3.63
N PRO A 20 5.53 1.06 -4.73
CA PRO A 20 4.64 0.90 -5.89
C PRO A 20 5.12 -0.26 -6.77
N ILE A 21 5.39 -1.41 -6.16
CA ILE A 21 5.86 -2.62 -6.81
C ILE A 21 5.10 -3.83 -6.28
N ASP A 22 4.75 -4.74 -7.18
CA ASP A 22 4.19 -6.02 -6.81
C ASP A 22 5.29 -6.93 -6.26
N LEU A 23 5.17 -7.29 -4.98
CA LEU A 23 6.07 -8.23 -4.33
C LEU A 23 5.61 -9.66 -4.57
N LYS A 24 6.55 -10.55 -4.91
CA LYS A 24 6.30 -11.99 -5.00
C LYS A 24 6.66 -12.64 -3.67
N LEU A 25 5.70 -13.38 -3.10
CA LEU A 25 5.83 -13.96 -1.77
C LEU A 25 5.52 -15.46 -1.71
N PRO A 26 6.18 -16.20 -0.80
CA PRO A 26 5.79 -17.58 -0.51
C PRO A 26 4.48 -17.63 0.29
N LYS A 27 3.77 -18.76 0.21
CA LYS A 27 2.42 -19.00 0.78
C LYS A 27 2.26 -18.77 2.30
N LYS A 28 3.34 -18.51 3.05
CA LYS A 28 3.35 -18.41 4.52
C LYS A 28 3.57 -16.98 5.04
N VAL A 29 3.54 -15.98 4.16
CA VAL A 29 3.74 -14.57 4.49
C VAL A 29 2.55 -13.78 3.97
N VAL A 30 1.89 -13.03 4.86
CA VAL A 30 0.78 -12.14 4.50
C VAL A 30 1.35 -10.84 3.92
N LEU A 31 0.70 -10.31 2.88
CA LEU A 31 1.07 -9.03 2.27
C LEU A 31 -0.12 -8.11 2.28
N GLU A 32 0.11 -6.89 2.77
CA GLU A 32 -0.81 -5.79 2.60
C GLU A 32 -0.10 -4.70 1.78
N ASN A 33 -0.66 -4.35 0.62
CA ASN A 33 -0.15 -3.28 -0.23
C ASN A 33 -0.89 -1.97 0.09
N VAL A 34 -0.15 -0.86 0.12
CA VAL A 34 -0.72 0.48 0.29
C VAL A 34 -0.49 1.30 -0.95
N HIS A 35 -1.58 1.72 -1.58
CA HIS A 35 -1.59 2.63 -2.72
C HIS A 35 -1.73 4.08 -2.25
N LEU A 36 -0.61 4.64 -1.79
CA LEU A 36 -0.57 6.04 -1.32
C LEU A 36 -0.89 7.02 -2.44
N ASP A 37 -0.50 6.70 -3.67
CA ASP A 37 -0.79 7.48 -4.86
C ASP A 37 -2.31 7.61 -5.07
N GLU A 38 -3.07 6.53 -4.96
CA GLU A 38 -4.53 6.59 -5.03
C GLU A 38 -5.14 7.50 -3.95
N SER A 39 -4.62 7.40 -2.72
CA SER A 39 -5.07 8.23 -1.60
C SER A 39 -4.76 9.72 -1.84
N LEU A 40 -3.57 10.02 -2.36
CA LEU A 40 -3.16 11.38 -2.72
C LEU A 40 -3.91 11.92 -3.93
N TYR A 41 -4.17 11.11 -4.95
CA TYR A 41 -5.02 11.48 -6.09
C TYR A 41 -6.43 11.81 -5.64
N THR A 42 -7.01 10.97 -4.79
CA THR A 42 -8.34 11.18 -4.22
C THR A 42 -8.38 12.48 -3.41
N LEU A 43 -7.40 12.71 -2.54
CA LEU A 43 -7.28 13.95 -1.78
C LEU A 43 -7.15 15.18 -2.70
N THR A 44 -6.25 15.12 -3.69
CA THR A 44 -6.01 16.20 -4.63
C THR A 44 -7.26 16.50 -5.47
N TYR A 45 -7.99 15.46 -5.89
CA TYR A 45 -9.25 15.62 -6.60
C TYR A 45 -10.25 16.40 -5.75
N TYR A 46 -10.49 16.00 -4.50
CA TYR A 46 -11.45 16.66 -3.63
C TYR A 46 -11.02 18.06 -3.21
N MET A 47 -9.73 18.31 -3.01
CA MET A 47 -9.21 19.67 -2.76
C MET A 47 -9.53 20.62 -3.91
N ASN A 48 -9.51 20.13 -5.15
CA ASN A 48 -9.86 20.91 -6.33
C ASN A 48 -11.37 20.91 -6.65
N ASN A 49 -12.13 19.95 -6.10
CA ASN A 49 -13.56 19.77 -6.35
C ASN A 49 -14.33 19.62 -5.02
N LEU A 50 -14.23 20.61 -4.13
CA LEU A 50 -14.81 20.53 -2.78
C LEU A 50 -16.30 20.20 -2.73
N LYS A 51 -17.07 20.60 -3.76
CA LYS A 51 -18.49 20.25 -3.90
C LYS A 51 -18.76 18.74 -3.98
N ASP A 52 -17.78 17.97 -4.43
CA ASP A 52 -17.87 16.52 -4.59
C ASP A 52 -17.35 15.79 -3.33
N TYR A 53 -16.73 16.51 -2.38
CA TYR A 53 -16.20 15.92 -1.17
C TYR A 53 -17.36 15.39 -0.29
N PRO A 54 -17.43 14.08 0.01
CA PRO A 54 -18.56 13.49 0.72
C PRO A 54 -18.63 13.89 2.20
N GLY A 55 -17.63 14.62 2.71
CA GLY A 55 -17.51 14.95 4.12
C GLY A 55 -17.12 13.75 4.98
N VAL A 56 -16.89 14.00 6.27
CA VAL A 56 -16.84 12.93 7.27
C VAL A 56 -18.29 12.68 7.67
N LYS A 57 -18.78 11.44 7.55
CA LYS A 57 -20.03 11.04 8.21
C LYS A 57 -19.87 11.10 9.72
#